data_AF-A0A368EJ93-F1
#
_entry.id   AF-A0A368EJ93-F1
#
_cell.length_a   1.000
_cell.length_b   1.000
_cell.length_c   1.000
_cell.angle_alpha   90.00
_cell.angle_beta   90.00
_cell.angle_gamma   90.00
#
_symmetry.space_group_name_H-M   'P 1'
#
loop_
_entity.id
_entity.type
_entity.pdbx_description
1 polymer ?
#
loop_
_entity_poly.entity_id
_entity_poly.type
_entity_poly.pdbx_seq_one_letter_code
_entity_poly.pdbx_strand_id
1 'polypeptide(L)' 'MQATRVVIHHEQDTWWADSPDVSGWTAAAQTRDDLLALVAEASDFVGFYPYVICEGIVPSSVQIGCSVARAA' A
#
# COMPACT_ATOMS: atom_id res chain seq x y z
N MET A 1 9.35 10.95 -12.91
CA MET A 1 7.93 10.65 -12.62
C MET A 1 7.73 10.89 -11.13
N GLN A 2 6.59 11.46 -10.72
CA GLN A 2 6.36 11.75 -9.31
C GLN A 2 6.00 10.45 -8.58
N ALA A 3 6.55 10.28 -7.38
CA ALA A 3 6.15 9.17 -6.52
C ALA A 3 4.72 9.42 -6.03
N THR A 4 3.89 8.39 -6.11
CA THR A 4 2.48 8.39 -5.74
C THR A 4 2.33 7.66 -4.43
N ARG A 5 1.83 8.34 -3.41
CA ARG A 5 1.63 7.79 -2.08
C ARG A 5 0.56 6.71 -2.12
N VAL A 6 0.90 5.53 -1.60
CA VAL A 6 -0.03 4.43 -1.36
C VAL A 6 -0.03 4.16 0.14
N VAL A 7 -1.18 4.24 0.79
CA VAL A 7 -1.33 3.95 2.21
C VAL A 7 -1.91 2.56 2.36
N ILE A 8 -1.22 1.68 3.09
CA ILE A 8 -1.68 0.32 3.41
C ILE A 8 -2.23 0.31 4.83
N HIS A 9 -3.40 -0.29 4.99
CA HIS A 9 -4.14 -0.48 6.23
C HIS A 9 -4.33 -1.97 6.51
N HIS A 10 -4.47 -2.29 7.79
CA HIS A 10 -4.84 -3.63 8.24
C HIS A 10 -5.91 -3.52 9.33
N GLU A 11 -7.12 -3.99 9.02
CA GLU A 11 -8.28 -3.95 9.90
C GLU A 11 -9.01 -5.29 9.88
N GLN A 12 -9.28 -5.86 11.06
CA GLN A 12 -10.11 -7.06 11.22
C GLN A 12 -9.75 -8.19 10.23
N ASP A 13 -8.46 -8.56 10.18
CA ASP A 13 -7.91 -9.59 9.29
C ASP A 13 -7.99 -9.29 7.78
N THR A 14 -8.29 -8.04 7.40
CA THR A 14 -8.31 -7.57 6.01
C THR A 14 -7.20 -6.55 5.76
N TRP A 15 -6.48 -6.72 4.65
CA TRP A 15 -5.51 -5.75 4.15
C TRP A 15 -6.16 -4.89 3.07
N TRP A 16 -6.05 -3.57 3.17
CA TRP A 16 -6.51 -2.68 2.12
C TRP A 16 -5.56 -1.51 1.93
N ALA A 17 -5.61 -0.89 0.76
CA ALA A 17 -4.80 0.26 0.42
C ALA A 17 -5.63 1.33 -0.27
N ASP A 18 -5.23 2.58 -0.08
CA ASP A 18 -5.74 3.73 -0.82
C ASP A 18 -4.59 4.65 -1.24
N SER A 19 -4.90 5.62 -2.10
CA SER A 19 -3.93 6.64 -2.49
C SER A 19 -4.59 8.02 -2.41
N PRO A 20 -4.07 8.95 -1.58
CA PRO A 20 -4.55 10.32 -1.58
C PRO A 20 -4.21 11.06 -2.89
N ASP A 21 -3.21 10.56 -3.63
CA ASP A 21 -2.74 11.14 -4.89
C ASP A 21 -3.52 10.62 -6.11
N VAL A 22 -4.19 9.47 -5.98
CA VAL A 22 -5.03 8.86 -7.03
C VAL A 22 -6.46 8.77 -6.54
N SER A 23 -7.25 9.81 -6.88
CA SER A 23 -8.65 9.90 -6.44
C SER A 23 -9.46 8.66 -6.85
N GLY A 24 -10.08 8.04 -5.85
CA GLY A 24 -10.95 6.87 -6.04
C GLY A 24 -10.22 5.54 -6.23
N TRP A 25 -8.89 5.50 -6.12
CA TRP A 25 -8.15 4.25 -6.15
C TRP A 25 -8.12 3.60 -4.76
N THR A 26 -8.55 2.35 -4.70
CA THR A 26 -8.42 1.48 -3.55
C THR A 26 -8.14 0.05 -4.00
N ALA A 27 -7.41 -0.70 -3.20
CA ALA A 27 -7.18 -2.14 -3.39
C ALA A 27 -7.42 -2.86 -2.06
N ALA A 28 -7.93 -4.09 -2.10
CA ALA A 28 -8.13 -4.89 -0.90
C ALA A 28 -7.77 -6.35 -1.19
N ALA A 29 -7.13 -7.00 -0.21
CA ALA A 29 -6.75 -8.39 -0.29
C ALA A 29 -6.80 -9.07 1.10
N GLN A 30 -6.84 -10.40 1.08
CA GLN A 30 -6.83 -11.20 2.30
C GLN A 30 -5.43 -11.29 2.92
N THR A 31 -4.38 -11.14 2.11
CA THR A 31 -2.99 -11.16 2.57
C THR A 31 -2.26 -9.89 2.17
N ARG A 32 -1.21 -9.55 2.91
CA ARG A 32 -0.34 -8.42 2.61
C ARG A 32 0.36 -8.58 1.25
N ASP A 33 0.83 -9.77 0.93
CA ASP A 33 1.54 -10.05 -0.31
C ASP A 33 0.62 -9.91 -1.53
N ASP A 34 -0.61 -10.41 -1.44
CA ASP A 34 -1.62 -10.21 -2.49
C ASP A 34 -1.96 -8.73 -2.68
N LEU A 35 -2.06 -7.95 -1.59
CA LEU A 35 -2.29 -6.52 -1.66
C LEU A 35 -1.14 -5.81 -2.40
N LEU A 36 0.12 -6.15 -2.06
CA LEU A 36 1.29 -5.57 -2.70
C LEU A 36 1.38 -5.93 -4.19
N ALA A 37 0.98 -7.14 -4.57
CA ALA A 37 0.86 -7.51 -5.98
C ALA A 37 -0.16 -6.64 -6.72
N LEU A 38 -1.34 -6.41 -6.12
CA LEU A 38 -2.36 -5.52 -6.70
C LEU A 38 -1.88 -4.07 -6.83
N VAL A 39 -1.09 -3.58 -5.87
CA VAL A 39 -0.49 -2.23 -5.97
C VAL A 39 0.49 -2.15 -7.13
N ALA A 40 1.32 -3.18 -7.34
CA ALA A 40 2.24 -3.25 -8.46
C ALA A 40 1.49 -3.30 -9.81
N GLU A 41 0.46 -4.15 -9.94
CA GLU A 41 -0.35 -4.20 -11.17
C GLU A 41 -1.06 -2.86 -11.44
N ALA A 42 -1.59 -2.21 -10.41
CA ALA A 42 -2.21 -0.90 -10.54
C ALA A 42 -1.21 0.18 -10.97
N SER A 43 0.04 0.10 -10.50
CA SER A 43 1.08 1.04 -10.89
C SER A 43 1.41 0.97 -12.38
N ASP A 44 1.42 -0.24 -12.95
CA ASP A 44 1.62 -0.46 -14.38
C ASP A 44 0.41 -0.02 -15.21
N PHE A 45 -0.81 -0.27 -14.71
CA PHE A 45 -2.03 0.06 -15.43
C PHE A 45 -2.33 1.57 -15.45
N VAL A 46 -2.16 2.24 -14.31
CA VAL A 46 -2.49 3.67 -14.14
C VAL A 46 -1.28 4.57 -14.44
N GLY A 47 -0.07 4.01 -14.49
CA GLY A 47 1.15 4.73 -14.85
C GLY A 47 1.70 5.61 -13.73
N PHE A 48 1.65 5.13 -12.48
CA PHE A 48 2.19 5.85 -11.33
C PHE A 48 3.33 5.08 -10.65
N TYR A 49 4.14 5.78 -9.85
CA TYR A 49 5.26 5.17 -9.12
C TYR A 49 4.92 5.04 -7.63
N PRO A 50 4.48 3.86 -7.14
CA PRO A 50 4.02 3.71 -5.78
C PRO A 50 5.12 3.99 -4.77
N TYR A 51 4.82 4.86 -3.80
CA TYR A 51 5.53 5.03 -2.56
C TYR A 51 4.63 4.55 -1.43
N VAL A 52 4.92 3.34 -0.93
CA VAL A 52 4.06 2.66 0.03
C VAL A 52 4.38 3.10 1.46
N ILE A 53 3.35 3.57 2.16
CA ILE A 53 3.33 3.89 3.59
C ILE A 53 2.39 2.88 4.23
N CYS A 54 2.82 2.18 5.28
CA CYS A 54 1.89 1.34 6.04
C CYS A 54 1.47 2.08 7.31
N GLU A 55 0.17 2.28 7.47
CA GLU A 55 -0.43 2.78 8.71
C GLU A 55 -1.21 1.63 9.35
N GLY A 56 -0.89 1.31 10.60
CA GLY A 56 -1.56 0.26 11.35
C GLY A 56 -1.56 0.58 12.84
N ILE A 57 -2.75 0.61 13.44
CA ILE A 57 -2.90 0.66 14.90
C ILE A 57 -2.64 -0.75 15.43
N VAL A 58 -1.44 -0.98 15.98
CA VAL A 58 -1.12 -2.17 16.77
C VAL A 58 -1.24 -1.85 18.26
N PRO A 59 -2.09 -2.54 19.05
CA PRO A 59 -1.95 -2.51 20.50
C PRO A 59 -0.73 -3.35 20.88
N SER A 60 0.37 -2.68 21.26
CA SER A 60 1.68 -3.23 21.68
C SER A 60 2.72 -3.44 20.59
N SER A 61 3.65 -2.48 20.55
CA SER A 61 5.11 -2.69 20.48
C SER A 61 5.73 -3.45 19.30
N VAL A 62 5.01 -3.67 18.20
CA VAL A 62 5.60 -4.15 16.94
C VAL A 62 5.49 -3.03 15.91
N GLN A 63 6.55 -2.23 15.78
CA GLN A 63 6.71 -1.40 14.59
C GLN A 63 6.70 -2.34 13.38
N ILE A 64 5.58 -2.37 12.64
CA ILE A 64 5.58 -2.99 11.32
C ILE A 64 6.50 -2.10 10.49
N GLY A 65 7.75 -2.55 10.34
CA GLY A 65 8.73 -1.91 9.47
C GLY A 65 8.25 -2.05 8.03
N CYS A 66 7.36 -1.17 7.58
CA CYS A 66 7.10 -1.00 6.17
C CYS A 66 8.16 -0.07 5.59
N SER A 67 9.27 -0.68 5.21
CA SER A 67 10.08 -0.15 4.13
C SER A 67 9.66 -0.88 2.86
N VAL A 68 8.92 -0.23 1.97
CA VAL A 68 9.06 -0.52 0.54
C VAL A 68 9.87 0.64 -0.06
N ALA A 69 11.19 0.56 0.14
CA ALA A 69 12.15 1.08 -0.82
C ALA A 69 12.60 -0.18 -1.58
N ARG A 70 12.66 -0.24 -2.91
CA ARG A 70 13.29 0.65 -3.89
C ARG A 70 13.02 -0.04 -5.27
N ALA A 71 13.50 0.32 -6.47
CA ALA A 71 14.60 1.13 -6.98
C ALA A 71 14.50 1.15 -8.52
N ALA A 72 15.05 2.22 -9.10
CA ALA A 72 15.38 2.46 -10.52
C ALA A 72 14.21 2.83 -11.44
#